data_AF-A0A0R2DT34-F1
#
_entry.id   AF-A0A0R2DT34-F1
#
_cell.length_a   1.000
_cell.length_b   1.000
_cell.length_c   1.000
_cell.angle_alpha   90.00
_cell.angle_beta   90.00
_cell.angle_gamma   90.00
#
_symmetry.space_group_name_H-M   'P 1'
#
loop_
_entity.id
_entity.type
_entity.pdbx_description
1 polymer ?
#
loop_
_entity_poly.entity_id
_entity_poly.type
_entity_poly.pdbx_seq_one_letter_code
_entity_poly.pdbx_strand_id
1 'polypeptide(L)'
;MENWQKEWAQNKYFLMSRSQKFYNEVRQLTKGNNWTDDKKQRYEEIIEEAKTAPLDCGNMMNAYQHVWGYFKNIATEAEKEQFRQLQADFAIDHDELGPFLAEMTKKYNVNYLLESTLLQSYFK
;
A
#
# COMPACT_ATOMS: atom_id res chain seq x y z
N MET A 1 -5.35 -20.27 -0.32
CA MET A 1 -4.56 -19.19 0.30
C MET A 1 -5.00 -19.15 1.75
N GLU A 2 -4.07 -19.27 2.71
CA GLU A 2 -4.42 -19.17 4.13
C GLU A 2 -4.92 -17.74 4.44
N ASN A 3 -5.81 -17.59 5.42
CA ASN A 3 -6.48 -16.30 5.67
C ASN A 3 -5.48 -15.16 5.92
N TRP A 4 -4.41 -15.42 6.67
CA TRP A 4 -3.38 -14.42 6.98
C TRP A 4 -2.58 -13.97 5.75
N GLN A 5 -2.40 -14.83 4.74
CA GLN A 5 -1.67 -14.46 3.52
C GLN A 5 -2.47 -13.43 2.72
N LYS A 6 -3.80 -13.58 2.71
CA LYS A 6 -4.72 -12.63 2.10
C LYS A 6 -4.69 -11.31 2.86
N GLU A 7 -4.83 -11.35 4.19
CA GLU A 7 -4.76 -10.16 5.03
C GLU A 7 -3.43 -9.41 4.89
N TRP A 8 -2.30 -10.12 4.87
CA TRP A 8 -1.00 -9.53 4.62
C TRP A 8 -0.95 -8.86 3.24
N ALA A 9 -1.38 -9.56 2.19
CA ALA A 9 -1.40 -9.01 0.84
C ALA A 9 -2.20 -7.71 0.74
N GLN A 10 -3.35 -7.64 1.41
CA GLN A 10 -4.22 -6.45 1.44
C GLN A 10 -3.58 -5.27 2.20
N ASN A 11 -2.92 -5.56 3.32
CA ASN A 11 -2.42 -4.53 4.24
C ASN A 11 -0.96 -4.11 4.01
N LYS A 12 -0.16 -4.85 3.24
CA LYS A 12 1.28 -4.59 3.16
C LYS A 12 1.64 -3.16 2.71
N TYR A 13 0.93 -2.59 1.73
CA TYR A 13 1.21 -1.23 1.27
C TYR A 13 0.65 -0.16 2.22
N PHE A 14 -0.41 -0.48 2.97
CA PHE A 14 -0.87 0.36 4.08
C PHE A 14 0.16 0.39 5.21
N LEU A 15 0.71 -0.76 5.60
CA LEU A 15 1.77 -0.83 6.60
C LEU A 15 3.02 -0.08 6.14
N MET A 16 3.39 -0.22 4.86
CA MET A 16 4.49 0.53 4.27
C MET A 16 4.25 2.04 4.26
N SER A 17 3.03 2.50 3.98
CA SER A 17 2.69 3.93 3.97
C SER A 17 2.69 4.54 5.38
N ARG A 18 2.53 3.72 6.42
CA ARG A 18 2.62 4.12 7.83
C ARG A 18 4.04 4.06 8.37
N SER A 19 4.76 2.98 8.09
CA SER A 19 6.15 2.82 8.50
C SER A 19 6.83 1.65 7.78
N GLN A 20 8.01 1.91 7.20
CA GLN A 20 8.87 0.84 6.68
C GLN A 20 9.22 -0.21 7.76
N LYS A 21 9.28 0.20 9.04
CA LYS A 21 9.52 -0.72 10.17
C LYS A 21 8.37 -1.72 10.30
N PHE A 22 7.12 -1.27 10.31
CA PHE A 22 5.95 -2.14 10.40
C PHE A 22 5.87 -3.12 9.23
N TYR A 23 6.06 -2.64 8.00
CA TYR A 23 6.12 -3.50 6.82
C TYR A 23 7.19 -4.59 6.96
N ASN A 24 8.40 -4.22 7.38
CA ASN A 24 9.50 -5.17 7.52
C ASN A 24 9.24 -6.20 8.62
N GLU A 25 8.68 -5.77 9.76
CA GLU A 25 8.36 -6.65 10.88
C GLU A 25 7.34 -7.71 10.47
N VAL A 26 6.22 -7.30 9.86
CA VAL A 26 5.22 -8.26 9.36
C VAL A 26 5.80 -9.15 8.25
N ARG A 27 6.62 -8.61 7.35
CA ARG A 27 7.34 -9.41 6.35
C ARG A 27 8.21 -10.50 6.99
N GLN A 28 8.81 -10.25 8.16
CA GLN A 28 9.54 -11.29 8.89
C GLN A 28 8.60 -12.28 9.60
N LEU A 29 7.48 -11.82 10.18
CA LEU A 29 6.50 -12.72 10.81
C LEU A 29 5.98 -13.78 9.82
N THR A 30 5.70 -13.35 8.58
CA THR A 30 5.21 -14.21 7.49
C THR A 30 6.26 -15.16 6.90
N LYS A 31 7.55 -14.97 7.23
CA LYS A 31 8.64 -15.77 6.66
C LYS A 31 8.55 -17.24 7.11
N GLY A 32 8.82 -18.14 6.17
CA GLY A 32 8.83 -19.58 6.42
C GLY A 32 7.45 -20.23 6.51
N ASN A 33 6.37 -19.48 6.21
CA ASN A 33 4.99 -19.99 6.16
C ASN A 33 4.55 -20.75 7.42
N ASN A 34 5.06 -20.33 8.59
CA ASN A 34 4.68 -20.84 9.90
C ASN A 34 3.93 -19.75 10.66
N TRP A 35 2.60 -19.82 10.64
CA TRP A 35 1.71 -18.83 11.26
C TRP A 35 1.19 -19.36 12.59
N THR A 36 1.76 -18.88 13.69
CA THR A 36 1.39 -19.25 15.07
C THR A 36 0.46 -18.19 15.67
N ASP A 37 -0.23 -18.54 16.76
CA ASP A 37 -1.09 -17.60 17.48
C ASP A 37 -0.32 -16.36 17.97
N ASP A 38 0.90 -16.54 18.50
CA ASP A 38 1.77 -15.42 18.91
C ASP A 38 2.08 -14.45 17.75
N LYS A 39 2.33 -15.00 16.54
CA LYS A 39 2.59 -14.18 15.35
C LYS A 39 1.34 -13.45 14.89
N LYS A 40 0.19 -14.12 14.98
CA LYS A 40 -1.12 -13.52 14.68
C LYS A 40 -1.39 -12.35 15.63
N GLN A 41 -1.22 -12.56 16.94
CA GLN A 41 -1.38 -11.51 17.93
C GLN A 41 -0.45 -10.32 17.64
N ARG A 42 0.84 -10.58 17.39
CA ARG A 42 1.79 -9.50 17.07
C ARG A 42 1.43 -8.76 15.78
N TYR A 43 0.94 -9.46 14.77
CA TYR A 43 0.45 -8.85 13.54
C TYR A 43 -0.74 -7.91 13.80
N GLU A 44 -1.71 -8.34 14.60
CA GLU A 44 -2.88 -7.53 14.98
C GLU A 44 -2.47 -6.27 15.75
N GLU A 45 -1.51 -6.39 16.70
CA GLU A 45 -0.92 -5.24 17.40
C GLU A 45 -0.28 -4.23 16.43
N ILE A 46 0.52 -4.70 15.47
CA ILE A 46 1.16 -3.84 14.46
C ILE A 46 0.10 -3.11 13.62
N ILE A 47 -1.02 -3.75 13.29
CA ILE A 47 -2.11 -3.11 12.54
C ILE A 47 -2.73 -1.97 13.35
N GLU A 48 -2.99 -2.16 14.63
CA GLU A 48 -3.53 -1.09 15.50
C GLU A 48 -2.52 0.05 15.72
N GLU A 49 -1.23 -0.28 15.91
CA GLU A 49 -0.15 0.70 15.96
C GLU A 49 -0.08 1.53 14.65
N ALA A 50 -0.17 0.86 13.49
CA ALA A 50 -0.12 1.52 12.19
C ALA A 50 -1.32 2.45 11.93
N LYS A 51 -2.52 2.12 12.42
CA LYS A 51 -3.71 2.97 12.28
C LYS A 51 -3.57 4.31 13.01
N THR A 52 -2.85 4.33 14.13
CA THR A 52 -2.66 5.51 14.99
C THR A 52 -1.34 6.24 14.73
N ALA A 53 -0.42 5.62 13.97
CA ALA A 53 0.84 6.24 13.60
C ALA A 53 0.64 7.52 12.77
N PRO A 54 1.43 8.57 13.04
CA PRO A 54 1.39 9.80 12.25
C PRO A 54 1.74 9.49 10.79
N LEU A 55 1.11 10.22 9.87
CA LEU A 55 1.46 10.15 8.46
C LEU A 55 2.83 10.78 8.23
N ASP A 56 3.57 10.22 7.29
CA ASP A 56 4.87 10.71 6.86
C ASP A 56 4.91 10.73 5.33
N CYS A 57 5.29 11.87 4.75
CA CYS A 57 5.28 12.06 3.30
C CYS A 57 6.18 11.04 2.61
N GLY A 58 7.34 10.74 3.19
CA GLY A 58 8.30 9.79 2.64
C GLY A 58 7.76 8.36 2.58
N ASN A 59 7.13 7.90 3.67
CA ASN A 59 6.53 6.58 3.73
C ASN A 59 5.34 6.44 2.76
N MET A 60 4.47 7.44 2.69
CA MET A 60 3.35 7.44 1.73
C MET A 60 3.84 7.43 0.29
N MET A 61 4.79 8.32 -0.04
CA MET A 61 5.40 8.37 -1.36
C MET A 61 6.03 7.03 -1.76
N ASN A 62 6.77 6.40 -0.84
CA ASN A 62 7.37 5.09 -1.08
C ASN A 62 6.31 4.02 -1.37
N ALA A 63 5.23 3.97 -0.59
CA ALA A 63 4.12 3.05 -0.84
C ALA A 63 3.46 3.30 -2.20
N TYR A 64 3.24 4.55 -2.57
CA TYR A 64 2.68 4.94 -3.87
C TYR A 64 3.60 4.59 -5.04
N GLN A 65 4.91 4.75 -4.92
CA GLN A 65 5.87 4.29 -5.93
C GLN A 65 5.84 2.76 -6.11
N HIS A 66 5.67 2.01 -5.03
CA HIS A 66 5.49 0.56 -5.10
C HIS A 66 4.20 0.17 -5.83
N VAL A 67 3.10 0.88 -5.56
CA VAL A 67 1.82 0.72 -6.29
C VAL A 67 1.98 1.11 -7.76
N TRP A 68 2.67 2.21 -8.06
CA TRP A 68 2.98 2.62 -9.44
C TRP A 68 3.76 1.57 -10.23
N GLY A 69 4.58 0.76 -9.55
CA GLY A 69 5.32 -0.35 -10.14
C GLY A 69 4.46 -1.35 -10.93
N TYR A 70 3.15 -1.45 -10.63
CA TYR A 70 2.21 -2.29 -11.37
C TYR A 70 1.82 -1.69 -12.73
N PHE A 71 1.85 -0.36 -12.86
CA PHE A 71 1.39 0.35 -14.05
C PHE A 71 2.52 0.78 -14.98
N LYS A 72 3.75 0.95 -14.47
CA LYS A 72 4.88 1.56 -15.21
C LYS A 72 5.15 0.99 -16.62
N ASN A 73 4.83 -0.28 -16.86
CA ASN A 73 5.05 -0.97 -18.13
C ASN A 73 3.80 -1.02 -19.04
N ILE A 74 2.62 -0.65 -18.53
CA ILE A 74 1.33 -0.72 -19.23
C ILE A 74 0.63 0.64 -19.35
N ALA A 75 1.06 1.62 -18.55
CA ALA A 75 0.60 3.00 -18.60
C ALA A 75 1.02 3.66 -19.92
N THR A 76 0.14 4.51 -20.43
CA THR A 76 0.43 5.40 -21.57
C THR A 76 1.46 6.46 -21.17
N GLU A 77 2.10 7.09 -22.15
CA GLU A 77 3.04 8.18 -21.89
C GLU A 77 2.38 9.37 -21.17
N ALA A 78 1.10 9.65 -21.47
CA ALA A 78 0.34 10.69 -20.77
C ALA A 78 0.14 10.36 -19.28
N GLU A 79 -0.20 9.12 -18.94
CA GLU A 79 -0.35 8.69 -17.53
C GLU A 79 0.98 8.65 -16.79
N LYS A 80 2.07 8.25 -17.47
CA LYS A 80 3.42 8.32 -16.89
C LYS A 80 3.80 9.76 -16.56
N GLU A 81 3.47 10.70 -17.46
CA GLU A 81 3.72 12.12 -17.24
C GLU A 81 2.87 12.67 -16.10
N GLN A 82 1.56 12.36 -16.08
CA GLN A 82 0.68 12.74 -14.99
C GLN A 82 1.18 12.19 -13.64
N PHE A 83 1.60 10.92 -13.59
CA PHE A 83 2.20 10.36 -12.39
C PHE A 83 3.43 11.16 -11.93
N ARG A 84 4.34 11.51 -12.85
CA ARG A 84 5.54 12.29 -12.52
C ARG A 84 5.20 13.66 -11.93
N GLN A 85 4.19 14.34 -12.48
CA GLN A 85 3.73 15.65 -12.00
C GLN A 85 3.13 15.52 -10.59
N LEU A 86 2.16 14.62 -10.41
CA LEU A 86 1.55 14.35 -9.11
C LEU A 86 2.56 13.88 -8.06
N GLN A 87 3.60 13.16 -8.48
CA GLN A 87 4.69 12.74 -7.59
C GLN A 87 5.54 13.93 -7.13
N ALA A 88 5.81 14.89 -8.02
CA ALA A 88 6.60 16.08 -7.69
C ALA A 88 5.84 17.04 -6.76
N ASP A 89 4.52 17.13 -6.92
CA ASP A 89 3.65 18.04 -6.17
C ASP A 89 3.04 17.39 -4.91
N PHE A 90 3.39 16.13 -4.61
CA PHE A 90 2.78 15.38 -3.53
C PHE A 90 2.97 16.03 -2.16
N ALA A 91 1.86 16.23 -1.47
CA ALA A 91 1.80 16.60 -0.05
C ALA A 91 0.63 15.86 0.63
N ILE A 92 0.76 15.53 1.92
CA ILE A 92 -0.25 14.76 2.66
C ILE A 92 -1.60 15.51 2.72
N ASP A 93 -1.55 16.82 2.89
CA ASP A 93 -2.72 17.71 2.95
C ASP A 93 -3.35 17.97 1.57
N HIS A 94 -2.65 17.61 0.49
CA HIS A 94 -3.11 17.74 -0.89
C HIS A 94 -2.78 16.48 -1.71
N ASP A 95 -3.24 15.32 -1.25
CA ASP A 95 -2.96 14.03 -1.89
C ASP A 95 -3.85 13.79 -3.12
N GLU A 96 -3.34 14.15 -4.29
CA GLU A 96 -3.94 13.79 -5.59
C GLU A 96 -3.37 12.48 -6.18
N LEU A 97 -2.25 12.00 -5.64
CA LEU A 97 -1.55 10.81 -6.13
C LEU A 97 -2.30 9.52 -5.75
N GLY A 98 -2.85 9.45 -4.54
CA GLY A 98 -3.68 8.33 -4.07
C GLY A 98 -4.91 8.08 -4.95
N PRO A 99 -5.78 9.09 -5.19
CA PRO A 99 -6.91 9.00 -6.10
C PRO A 99 -6.51 8.57 -7.52
N PHE A 100 -5.46 9.17 -8.09
CA PHE A 100 -4.95 8.78 -9.41
C PHE A 100 -4.56 7.30 -9.47
N LEU A 101 -3.83 6.78 -8.47
CA LEU A 101 -3.45 5.37 -8.42
C LEU A 101 -4.67 4.44 -8.25
N ALA A 102 -5.71 4.89 -7.56
CA ALA A 102 -6.97 4.16 -7.45
C ALA A 102 -7.72 4.08 -8.79
N GLU A 103 -7.74 5.17 -9.57
CA GLU A 103 -8.28 5.19 -10.93
C GLU A 103 -7.49 4.26 -11.85
N MET A 104 -6.15 4.32 -11.81
CA MET A 104 -5.27 3.41 -12.56
C MET A 104 -5.56 1.95 -12.22
N THR A 105 -5.75 1.66 -10.93
CA THR A 105 -6.11 0.32 -10.45
C THR A 105 -7.42 -0.19 -11.06
N LYS A 106 -8.46 0.66 -11.09
CA LYS A 106 -9.76 0.35 -11.73
C LYS A 106 -9.60 0.19 -13.25
N LYS A 107 -8.92 1.12 -13.91
CA LYS A 107 -8.73 1.15 -15.37
C LYS A 107 -8.03 -0.10 -15.90
N TYR A 108 -6.95 -0.51 -15.24
CA TYR A 108 -6.14 -1.66 -15.66
C TYR A 108 -6.58 -2.98 -15.01
N ASN A 109 -7.65 -2.96 -14.21
CA ASN A 109 -8.20 -4.11 -13.49
C ASN A 109 -7.14 -4.90 -12.72
N VAL A 110 -6.29 -4.19 -11.96
CA VAL A 110 -5.26 -4.83 -11.15
C VAL A 110 -5.91 -5.39 -9.88
N ASN A 111 -6.50 -6.59 -9.99
CA ASN A 111 -7.27 -7.26 -8.92
C ASN A 111 -6.56 -7.24 -7.56
N TYR A 112 -5.25 -7.42 -7.56
CA TYR A 112 -4.43 -7.40 -6.35
C TYR A 112 -4.52 -6.08 -5.59
N LEU A 113 -4.57 -4.95 -6.31
CA LEU A 113 -4.64 -3.60 -5.73
C LEU A 113 -6.08 -3.18 -5.42
N LEU A 114 -7.09 -3.75 -6.08
CA LEU A 114 -8.51 -3.52 -5.76
C LEU A 114 -8.86 -3.94 -4.32
N GLU A 115 -8.18 -4.93 -3.77
CA GLU A 115 -8.35 -5.34 -2.37
C GLU A 115 -7.39 -4.62 -1.40
N SER A 116 -6.56 -3.68 -1.87
CA SER A 116 -5.54 -3.05 -1.01
C SER A 116 -6.15 -2.05 -0.05
N THR A 117 -5.90 -2.23 1.26
CA THR A 117 -6.34 -1.30 2.32
C THR A 117 -5.89 0.14 2.07
N LEU A 118 -4.70 0.33 1.48
CA LEU A 118 -4.18 1.66 1.14
C LEU A 118 -5.11 2.42 0.17
N LEU A 119 -5.66 1.73 -0.83
CA LEU A 119 -6.44 2.35 -1.90
C LEU A 119 -7.95 2.29 -1.66
N GLN A 120 -8.42 1.47 -0.72
CA GLN A 120 -9.85 1.29 -0.42
C GLN A 120 -10.58 2.61 -0.15
N SER A 121 -9.93 3.57 0.52
CA SER A 121 -10.54 4.87 0.82
C SER A 121 -10.84 5.73 -0.41
N TYR A 122 -10.20 5.44 -1.55
CA TYR A 122 -10.33 6.17 -2.82
C TYR A 122 -11.26 5.49 -3.82
N PHE A 123 -11.76 4.28 -3.53
CA PHE A 123 -12.64 3.55 -4.46
C PHE A 123 -14.12 3.95 -4.41
N LYS A 124 -14.45 5.00 -3.64
CA LYS A 124 -15.80 5.56 -3.50
C LYS A 124 -16.53 5.75 -4.84
#